data_AF-A0A257QQZ4-F1
#
_entry.id   AF-A0A257QQZ4-F1
#
_cell.length_a   1.000
_cell.length_b   1.000
_cell.length_c   1.000
_cell.angle_alpha   90.00
_cell.angle_beta   90.00
_cell.angle_gamma   90.00
#
_symmetry.space_group_name_H-M   'P 1'
#
loop_
_entity.id
_entity.type
_entity.pdbx_description
1 polymer ?
#
loop_
_entity_poly.entity_id
_entity_poly.type
_entity_poly.pdbx_seq_one_letter_code
_entity_poly.pdbx_strand_id
1 'polypeptide(L)'
;MTFQSPIHPELARSSTRTSPGAPRRSGWRSASSWIAALGAAAVGFGIWAAVNQPVTDIAPYHGEIGGFAFSPFQKGQSPQTGVYPSTKQIQSDLALVAARTHNIRTYTVEGDLGQIPALAAPYGLNVTLGAWLDTHLNANEAELTKVVKIANANSDVKSVMVGNEVILRRDLTVPELIADIRQVKSQVHVPVSTAEPWHVWLHHPSLAANVDFITVHLLPYWEGVPEKDAIADVQHRLAQLHERFPGKKIVIGEVGWPSNGIDIGAARASTVNQARFMRDFFNLAQAQHLNYFMMEAFDQPWKSSFEVGAGGYWGMYSLGRHMKWSLTGSVNENRDWMIYAGASALLGALMVMLLLSRRPDLRLPGKLLFAVLAEGFGTALAALLMTMGETYLSWSASFVWGGLALGQGLLLFLLVADSFDLVETLFGRVTKRHYEPTPAPAGMVLPKVSLHLPICNEPPHMV
;
A
#
# COMPACT_ATOMS: atom_id res chain seq x y z
N MET A 1 25.63 64.31 -51.29
CA MET A 1 26.58 64.95 -50.36
C MET A 1 27.46 63.86 -49.78
N THR A 2 28.71 63.81 -50.23
CA THR A 2 29.73 62.84 -49.81
C THR A 2 30.45 63.41 -48.58
N PHE A 3 30.23 62.81 -47.42
CA PHE A 3 31.03 63.10 -46.22
C PHE A 3 32.19 62.10 -46.16
N GLN A 4 33.39 62.55 -46.52
CA GLN A 4 34.63 61.86 -46.18
C GLN A 4 35.20 62.51 -44.91
N SER A 5 35.25 61.74 -43.82
CA SER A 5 36.02 62.12 -42.62
C SER A 5 37.40 61.43 -42.70
N PRO A 6 38.52 62.15 -42.49
CA PRO A 6 39.84 61.52 -42.47
C PRO A 6 40.03 60.82 -41.13
N ILE A 7 40.33 59.52 -41.15
CA ILE A 7 40.74 58.76 -39.97
C ILE A 7 42.27 58.84 -39.88
N HIS A 8 42.78 59.49 -38.84
CA HIS A 8 44.21 59.48 -38.52
C HIS A 8 44.61 58.11 -37.92
N PRO A 9 45.78 57.55 -38.29
CA PRO A 9 46.26 56.31 -37.69
C PRO A 9 46.82 56.60 -36.30
N GLU A 10 46.11 56.16 -35.26
CA GLU A 10 46.61 56.16 -33.90
C GLU A 10 47.56 54.96 -33.71
N LEU A 11 48.81 55.25 -33.32
CA LEU A 11 49.85 54.25 -33.05
C LEU A 11 49.42 53.35 -31.88
N ALA A 12 49.13 52.08 -32.18
CA ALA A 12 48.83 51.06 -31.18
C ALA A 12 50.02 50.86 -30.23
N ARG A 13 49.87 51.26 -28.96
CA ARG A 13 50.78 50.86 -27.88
C ARG A 13 50.56 49.38 -27.58
N SER A 14 51.62 48.58 -27.65
CA SER A 14 51.55 47.17 -27.25
C SER A 14 51.36 47.06 -25.73
N SER A 15 50.25 46.45 -25.33
CA SER A 15 49.98 46.06 -23.95
C SER A 15 50.21 44.55 -23.86
N THR A 16 51.39 44.15 -23.38
CA THR A 16 51.69 42.78 -22.96
C THR A 16 51.03 42.53 -21.60
N ARG A 17 49.71 42.25 -21.59
CA ARG A 17 49.04 41.63 -20.45
C ARG A 17 48.68 40.20 -20.80
N THR A 18 49.54 39.28 -20.39
CA THR A 18 49.19 37.86 -20.24
C THR A 18 48.10 37.75 -19.17
N SER A 19 46.85 37.56 -19.58
CA SER A 19 45.77 37.19 -18.67
C SER A 19 46.02 35.77 -18.13
N PRO A 20 46.20 35.58 -16.81
CA PRO A 20 46.21 34.24 -16.26
C PRO A 20 44.79 33.68 -16.35
N GLY A 21 44.62 32.56 -17.06
CA GLY A 21 43.34 31.85 -17.10
C GLY A 21 42.87 31.56 -15.68
N ALA A 22 41.74 32.15 -15.29
CA ALA A 22 41.17 31.95 -13.96
C ALA A 22 41.01 30.44 -13.70
N PRO A 23 41.46 29.91 -12.55
CA PRO A 23 41.33 28.49 -12.27
C PRO A 23 39.84 28.11 -12.30
N ARG A 24 39.46 27.14 -13.16
CA ARG A 24 38.12 26.55 -13.17
C ARG A 24 37.87 25.99 -11.76
N ARG A 25 37.16 26.74 -10.93
CA ARG A 25 36.74 26.27 -9.59
C ARG A 25 35.97 24.97 -9.82
N SER A 26 36.46 23.87 -9.25
CA SER A 26 35.76 22.58 -9.29
C SER A 26 34.31 22.81 -8.84
N GLY A 27 33.33 22.53 -9.69
CA GLY A 27 31.93 22.85 -9.37
C GLY A 27 31.39 22.05 -8.18
N TRP A 28 32.05 20.94 -7.81
CA TRP A 28 31.82 20.22 -6.56
C TRP A 28 32.22 21.01 -5.30
N ARG A 29 32.98 22.10 -5.45
CA ARG A 29 33.32 23.04 -4.36
C ARG A 29 32.35 24.22 -4.27
N SER A 30 31.30 24.28 -5.11
CA SER A 30 30.31 25.35 -5.07
C SER A 30 29.43 25.21 -3.84
N ALA A 31 29.69 26.04 -2.82
CA ALA A 31 28.86 26.09 -1.60
C ALA A 31 27.38 26.35 -1.94
N SER A 32 27.10 27.28 -2.87
CA SER A 32 25.73 27.57 -3.31
C SER A 32 25.01 26.38 -3.96
N SER A 33 25.74 25.46 -4.60
CA SER A 33 25.15 24.26 -5.21
C SER A 33 24.82 23.24 -4.12
N TRP A 34 25.72 23.05 -3.15
CA TRP A 34 25.48 22.19 -1.98
C TRP A 34 24.32 22.70 -1.12
N ILE A 35 24.24 24.00 -0.89
CA ILE A 35 23.13 24.62 -0.16
C ILE A 35 21.80 24.35 -0.87
N ALA A 36 21.75 24.48 -2.21
CA ALA A 36 20.54 24.20 -2.95
C ALA A 36 20.15 22.72 -2.91
N ALA A 37 21.11 21.82 -3.16
CA ALA A 37 20.86 20.37 -3.16
C ALA A 37 20.43 19.86 -1.77
N LEU A 38 21.22 20.13 -0.73
CA LEU A 38 20.93 19.67 0.63
C LEU A 38 19.71 20.38 1.22
N GLY A 39 19.50 21.66 0.90
CA GLY A 39 18.35 22.42 1.36
C GLY A 39 17.04 21.88 0.79
N ALA A 40 16.98 21.62 -0.52
CA ALA A 40 15.80 21.02 -1.15
C ALA A 40 15.54 19.60 -0.63
N ALA A 41 16.59 18.78 -0.51
CA ALA A 41 16.49 17.43 0.05
C ALA A 41 15.98 17.43 1.51
N ALA A 42 16.47 18.34 2.35
CA ALA A 42 16.01 18.48 3.73
C ALA A 42 14.55 18.92 3.82
N VAL A 43 14.12 19.86 2.96
CA VAL A 43 12.71 20.28 2.87
C VAL A 43 11.83 19.12 2.39
N GLY A 44 12.25 18.42 1.34
CA GLY A 44 11.54 17.24 0.82
C GLY A 44 11.38 16.16 1.89
N PHE A 45 12.45 15.82 2.59
CA PHE A 45 12.40 14.89 3.72
C PHE A 45 11.48 15.39 4.85
N GLY A 46 11.49 16.69 5.15
CA GLY A 46 10.59 17.31 6.12
C GLY A 46 9.11 17.17 5.73
N ILE A 47 8.78 17.30 4.45
CA ILE A 47 7.41 17.06 3.94
C ILE A 47 7.03 15.59 4.11
N TRP A 48 7.93 14.66 3.73
CA TRP A 48 7.73 13.23 3.98
C TRP A 48 7.44 12.94 5.46
N ALA A 49 8.25 13.50 6.36
CA ALA A 49 8.07 13.35 7.79
C ALA A 49 6.74 13.94 8.28
N ALA A 50 6.31 15.09 7.75
CA ALA A 50 5.04 15.72 8.12
C ALA A 50 3.82 14.89 7.67
N VAL A 51 3.88 14.26 6.50
CA VAL A 51 2.78 13.42 5.97
C VAL A 51 2.74 12.05 6.63
N ASN A 52 3.89 11.50 7.04
CA ASN A 52 4.00 10.15 7.63
C ASN A 52 4.14 10.19 9.15
N GLN A 53 3.51 11.17 9.82
CA GLN A 53 3.50 11.21 11.27
C GLN A 53 2.78 9.98 11.85
N PRO A 54 3.34 9.34 12.90
CA PRO A 54 2.67 8.26 13.59
C PRO A 54 1.35 8.73 14.20
N VAL A 55 0.31 7.91 14.04
CA VAL A 55 -0.97 8.11 14.70
C VAL A 55 -0.87 7.55 16.13
N THR A 56 -1.15 8.40 17.12
CA THR A 56 -0.95 8.09 18.55
C THR A 56 -2.25 8.07 19.36
N ASP A 57 -3.34 8.57 18.79
CA ASP A 57 -4.66 8.71 19.40
C ASP A 57 -5.55 7.47 19.18
N ILE A 58 -4.95 6.28 19.26
CA ILE A 58 -5.67 5.01 19.17
C ILE A 58 -5.54 4.30 20.51
N ALA A 59 -6.67 3.95 21.13
CA ALA A 59 -6.70 3.29 22.42
C ALA A 59 -5.86 1.99 22.37
N PRO A 60 -4.95 1.77 23.33
CA PRO A 60 -4.19 0.52 23.37
C PRO A 60 -5.10 -0.65 23.73
N TYR A 61 -4.72 -1.85 23.30
CA TYR A 61 -5.32 -3.10 23.73
C TYR A 61 -4.25 -4.01 24.35
N HIS A 62 -4.53 -4.56 25.52
CA HIS A 62 -3.59 -5.39 26.30
C HIS A 62 -4.08 -6.83 26.53
N GLY A 63 -5.31 -7.15 26.11
CA GLY A 63 -5.91 -8.47 26.30
C GLY A 63 -5.52 -9.48 25.23
N GLU A 64 -6.12 -10.66 25.35
CA GLU A 64 -6.05 -11.73 24.35
C GLU A 64 -7.15 -11.56 23.31
N ILE A 65 -6.84 -11.86 22.05
CA ILE A 65 -7.81 -11.75 20.96
C ILE A 65 -8.79 -12.93 21.09
N GLY A 66 -10.10 -12.64 21.03
CA GLY A 66 -11.16 -13.63 21.20
C GLY A 66 -11.04 -14.85 20.26
N GLY A 67 -10.66 -14.61 19.00
CA GLY A 67 -10.35 -15.65 18.04
C GLY A 67 -9.93 -15.10 16.69
N PHE A 68 -9.28 -15.92 15.87
CA PHE A 68 -8.98 -15.59 14.47
C PHE A 68 -9.78 -16.43 13.48
N ALA A 69 -10.29 -15.78 12.43
CA ALA A 69 -10.53 -16.45 11.16
C ALA A 69 -9.16 -16.95 10.63
N PHE A 70 -9.05 -18.26 10.47
CA PHE A 70 -7.78 -18.93 10.19
C PHE A 70 -7.83 -19.61 8.82
N SER A 71 -7.03 -19.07 7.91
CA SER A 71 -6.85 -19.58 6.56
C SER A 71 -5.37 -19.48 6.19
N PRO A 72 -4.61 -20.58 6.23
CA PRO A 72 -3.14 -20.56 6.24
C PRO A 72 -2.51 -20.52 4.84
N PHE A 73 -3.21 -19.97 3.83
CA PHE A 73 -2.67 -19.87 2.48
C PHE A 73 -1.41 -18.99 2.45
N GLN A 74 -0.39 -19.45 1.75
CA GLN A 74 0.87 -18.71 1.53
C GLN A 74 0.95 -18.16 0.12
N LYS A 75 2.05 -17.45 -0.18
CA LYS A 75 2.29 -16.90 -1.51
C LYS A 75 2.23 -18.01 -2.59
N GLY A 76 1.42 -17.79 -3.62
CA GLY A 76 1.24 -18.75 -4.72
C GLY A 76 0.32 -19.92 -4.41
N GLN A 77 -0.32 -19.94 -3.24
CA GLN A 77 -1.30 -20.94 -2.83
C GLN A 77 -2.71 -20.32 -2.92
N SER A 78 -3.69 -21.13 -3.31
CA SER A 78 -5.05 -20.67 -3.56
C SER A 78 -5.97 -21.87 -3.71
N PRO A 79 -7.18 -21.84 -3.11
CA PRO A 79 -8.17 -22.90 -3.31
C PRO A 79 -8.62 -22.99 -4.78
N GLN A 80 -8.67 -21.87 -5.51
CA GLN A 80 -9.02 -21.84 -6.94
C GLN A 80 -8.01 -22.58 -7.82
N THR A 81 -6.75 -22.65 -7.39
CA THR A 81 -5.69 -23.38 -8.12
C THR A 81 -5.47 -24.80 -7.62
N GLY A 82 -6.14 -25.20 -6.53
CA GLY A 82 -5.91 -26.48 -5.85
C GLY A 82 -4.55 -26.59 -5.17
N VAL A 83 -3.80 -25.48 -5.04
CA VAL A 83 -2.50 -25.46 -4.36
C VAL A 83 -2.71 -25.08 -2.90
N TYR A 84 -2.69 -26.09 -2.03
CA TYR A 84 -2.93 -25.95 -0.59
C TYR A 84 -1.64 -25.81 0.23
N PRO A 85 -1.72 -25.24 1.45
CA PRO A 85 -0.62 -25.25 2.40
C PRO A 85 -0.26 -26.67 2.83
N SER A 86 1.04 -26.91 3.00
CA SER A 86 1.53 -28.14 3.63
C SER A 86 1.25 -28.15 5.13
N THR A 87 1.18 -29.33 5.73
CA THR A 87 1.02 -29.49 7.19
C THR A 87 2.07 -28.72 8.01
N LYS A 88 3.32 -28.66 7.54
CA LYS A 88 4.38 -27.87 8.17
C LYS A 88 4.10 -26.36 8.15
N GLN A 89 3.59 -25.84 7.03
CA GLN A 89 3.18 -24.44 6.92
C GLN A 89 2.01 -24.14 7.86
N ILE A 90 0.99 -25.00 7.87
CA ILE A 90 -0.16 -24.92 8.79
C ILE A 90 0.31 -24.89 10.25
N GLN A 91 1.20 -25.79 10.63
CA GLN A 91 1.73 -25.87 12.00
C GLN A 91 2.50 -24.60 12.40
N SER A 92 3.30 -24.03 11.50
CA SER A 92 4.00 -22.77 11.74
C SER A 92 3.02 -21.61 11.96
N ASP A 93 1.97 -21.54 11.15
CA ASP A 93 0.95 -20.50 11.25
C ASP A 93 0.09 -20.68 12.52
N LEU A 94 -0.21 -21.91 12.92
CA LEU A 94 -0.90 -22.24 14.19
C LEU A 94 -0.09 -21.79 15.42
N ALA A 95 1.22 -22.07 15.44
CA ALA A 95 2.10 -21.63 16.51
C ALA A 95 2.12 -20.10 16.66
N LEU A 96 2.04 -19.38 15.54
CA LEU A 96 2.03 -17.91 15.52
C LEU A 96 0.72 -17.34 16.10
N VAL A 97 -0.44 -17.89 15.71
CA VAL A 97 -1.72 -17.41 16.23
C VAL A 97 -1.98 -17.81 17.69
N ALA A 98 -1.47 -18.97 18.13
CA ALA A 98 -1.57 -19.45 19.51
C ALA A 98 -0.92 -18.50 20.52
N ALA A 99 0.02 -17.64 20.10
CA ALA A 99 0.63 -16.62 20.96
C ALA A 99 -0.31 -15.45 21.31
N ARG A 100 -1.52 -15.40 20.71
CA ARG A 100 -2.45 -14.26 20.82
C ARG A 100 -3.89 -14.67 21.11
N THR A 101 -4.25 -15.94 20.88
CA THR A 101 -5.60 -16.44 21.10
C THR A 101 -5.60 -17.92 21.43
N HIS A 102 -6.70 -18.37 22.03
CA HIS A 102 -7.03 -19.77 22.25
C HIS A 102 -8.08 -20.30 21.27
N ASN A 103 -8.57 -19.49 20.31
CA ASN A 103 -9.64 -19.91 19.42
C ASN A 103 -9.34 -19.56 17.96
N ILE A 104 -9.59 -20.51 17.06
CA ILE A 104 -9.55 -20.30 15.63
C ILE A 104 -10.84 -20.79 14.96
N ARG A 105 -11.18 -20.17 13.84
CA ARG A 105 -12.28 -20.60 12.96
C ARG A 105 -11.71 -20.96 11.60
N THR A 106 -12.05 -22.14 11.09
CA THR A 106 -11.72 -22.57 9.73
C THR A 106 -12.95 -22.53 8.83
N TYR A 107 -12.73 -22.67 7.51
CA TYR A 107 -13.77 -22.49 6.49
C TYR A 107 -14.09 -23.76 5.70
N THR A 108 -13.13 -24.66 5.59
CA THR A 108 -13.23 -25.91 4.83
C THR A 108 -12.37 -26.99 5.48
N VAL A 109 -12.68 -28.24 5.19
CA VAL A 109 -11.87 -29.41 5.51
C VAL A 109 -11.18 -30.00 4.28
N GLU A 110 -11.14 -29.30 3.15
CA GLU A 110 -10.51 -29.77 1.91
C GLU A 110 -8.99 -30.01 2.08
N GLY A 111 -8.49 -31.05 1.40
CA GLY A 111 -7.07 -31.40 1.43
C GLY A 111 -6.51 -31.56 2.85
N ASP A 112 -5.36 -30.94 3.08
CA ASP A 112 -4.64 -30.92 4.36
C ASP A 112 -5.26 -29.96 5.39
N LEU A 113 -6.18 -29.08 5.00
CA LEU A 113 -6.87 -28.18 5.95
C LEU A 113 -7.74 -28.97 6.94
N GLY A 114 -8.23 -30.14 6.54
CA GLY A 114 -8.90 -31.07 7.44
C GLY A 114 -8.03 -31.60 8.60
N GLN A 115 -6.70 -31.43 8.53
CA GLN A 115 -5.78 -31.80 9.62
C GLN A 115 -5.62 -30.70 10.68
N ILE A 116 -6.13 -29.48 10.43
CA ILE A 116 -5.97 -28.33 11.34
C ILE A 116 -6.37 -28.65 12.78
N PRO A 117 -7.52 -29.30 13.08
CA PRO A 117 -7.87 -29.60 14.48
C PRO A 117 -6.83 -30.43 15.22
N ALA A 118 -6.31 -31.48 14.59
CA ALA A 118 -5.27 -32.32 15.18
C ALA A 118 -3.94 -31.57 15.34
N LEU A 119 -3.59 -30.71 14.37
CA LEU A 119 -2.38 -29.88 14.43
C LEU A 119 -2.48 -28.73 15.44
N ALA A 120 -3.69 -28.28 15.76
CA ALA A 120 -3.99 -27.21 16.69
C ALA A 120 -3.94 -27.67 18.16
N ALA A 121 -4.26 -28.94 18.41
CA ALA A 121 -4.32 -29.54 19.75
C ALA A 121 -3.06 -29.32 20.61
N PRO A 122 -1.83 -29.53 20.10
CA PRO A 122 -0.60 -29.32 20.90
C PRO A 122 -0.39 -27.86 21.34
N TYR A 123 -1.05 -26.90 20.68
CA TYR A 123 -0.99 -25.48 21.01
C TYR A 123 -2.13 -25.02 21.94
N GLY A 124 -3.03 -25.93 22.34
CA GLY A 124 -4.18 -25.58 23.18
C GLY A 124 -5.19 -24.67 22.48
N LEU A 125 -5.31 -24.78 21.15
CA LEU A 125 -6.24 -24.01 20.33
C LEU A 125 -7.56 -24.77 20.17
N ASN A 126 -8.65 -24.10 20.52
CA ASN A 126 -10.01 -24.53 20.19
C ASN A 126 -10.33 -24.21 18.73
N VAL A 127 -11.06 -25.11 18.06
CA VAL A 127 -11.42 -24.95 16.64
C VAL A 127 -12.93 -24.89 16.46
N THR A 128 -13.40 -23.82 15.81
CA THR A 128 -14.70 -23.79 15.13
C THR A 128 -14.48 -24.29 13.71
N LEU A 129 -14.89 -25.53 13.45
CA LEU A 129 -14.56 -26.25 12.22
C LEU A 129 -15.58 -25.93 11.13
N GLY A 130 -15.13 -25.30 10.03
CA GLY A 130 -15.98 -24.97 8.90
C GLY A 130 -16.07 -26.07 7.83
N ALA A 131 -17.27 -26.24 7.27
CA ALA A 131 -17.52 -26.95 6.03
C ALA A 131 -17.95 -25.95 4.96
N TRP A 132 -17.22 -25.92 3.85
CA TRP A 132 -17.55 -25.03 2.73
C TRP A 132 -18.61 -25.67 1.85
N LEU A 133 -19.71 -24.95 1.63
CA LEU A 133 -20.79 -25.38 0.73
C LEU A 133 -20.90 -24.43 -0.44
N ASP A 134 -21.12 -24.97 -1.62
CA ASP A 134 -21.36 -24.22 -2.85
C ASP A 134 -22.48 -24.88 -3.70
N THR A 135 -22.53 -24.58 -5.00
CA THR A 135 -23.54 -25.13 -5.92
C THR A 135 -23.26 -26.59 -6.33
N HIS A 136 -22.13 -27.18 -5.97
CA HIS A 136 -21.73 -28.54 -6.32
C HIS A 136 -22.14 -29.54 -5.23
N LEU A 137 -23.37 -30.05 -5.32
CA LEU A 137 -23.98 -30.91 -4.29
C LEU A 137 -23.14 -32.15 -3.91
N ASN A 138 -22.47 -32.80 -4.86
CA ASN A 138 -21.60 -33.95 -4.57
C ASN A 138 -20.36 -33.56 -3.75
N ALA A 139 -19.80 -32.36 -3.99
CA ALA A 139 -18.68 -31.85 -3.22
C ALA A 139 -19.15 -31.46 -1.80
N ASN A 140 -20.33 -30.84 -1.69
CA ASN A 140 -20.95 -30.55 -0.40
C ASN A 140 -21.14 -31.82 0.44
N GLU A 141 -21.68 -32.90 -0.13
CA GLU A 141 -21.87 -34.17 0.61
C GLU A 141 -20.54 -34.75 1.11
N ALA A 142 -19.48 -34.69 0.29
CA ALA A 142 -18.15 -35.14 0.68
C ALA A 142 -17.56 -34.26 1.80
N GLU A 143 -17.71 -32.94 1.72
CA GLU A 143 -17.28 -31.98 2.74
C GLU A 143 -18.02 -32.22 4.06
N LEU A 144 -19.35 -32.36 4.03
CA LEU A 144 -20.19 -32.63 5.21
C LEU A 144 -19.84 -33.98 5.86
N THR A 145 -19.59 -35.01 5.06
CA THR A 145 -19.16 -36.32 5.59
C THR A 145 -17.80 -36.20 6.29
N LYS A 146 -16.88 -35.45 5.68
CA LYS A 146 -15.53 -35.24 6.23
C LYS A 146 -15.55 -34.39 7.50
N VAL A 147 -16.36 -33.32 7.55
CA VAL A 147 -16.47 -32.44 8.72
C VAL A 147 -17.00 -33.18 9.94
N VAL A 148 -18.03 -34.03 9.76
CA VAL A 148 -18.59 -34.88 10.83
C VAL A 148 -17.52 -35.81 11.40
N LYS A 149 -16.79 -36.50 10.52
CA LYS A 149 -15.70 -37.41 10.93
C LYS A 149 -14.62 -36.68 11.73
N ILE A 150 -14.17 -35.52 11.25
CA ILE A 150 -13.11 -34.74 11.91
C ILE A 150 -13.61 -34.19 13.25
N ALA A 151 -14.82 -33.64 13.31
CA ALA A 151 -15.39 -33.08 14.52
C ALA A 151 -15.47 -34.12 15.66
N ASN A 152 -15.91 -35.34 15.35
CA ASN A 152 -16.02 -36.40 16.35
C ASN A 152 -14.68 -37.02 16.75
N ALA A 153 -13.65 -36.90 15.90
CA ALA A 153 -12.31 -37.44 16.17
C ALA A 153 -11.42 -36.49 17.00
N ASN A 154 -11.80 -35.21 17.15
CA ASN A 154 -10.93 -34.19 17.75
C ASN A 154 -11.68 -33.43 18.86
N SER A 155 -11.26 -33.61 20.12
CA SER A 155 -11.87 -32.95 21.29
C SER A 155 -11.73 -31.43 21.30
N ASP A 156 -10.76 -30.89 20.57
CA ASP A 156 -10.50 -29.45 20.46
C ASP A 156 -11.45 -28.74 19.50
N VAL A 157 -12.22 -29.49 18.70
CA VAL A 157 -13.34 -28.93 17.95
C VAL A 157 -14.46 -28.58 18.93
N LYS A 158 -14.82 -27.31 19.02
CA LYS A 158 -15.84 -26.81 19.98
C LYS A 158 -17.17 -26.48 19.31
N SER A 159 -17.18 -26.29 17.99
CA SER A 159 -18.40 -26.16 17.20
C SER A 159 -18.13 -26.44 15.73
N VAL A 160 -19.19 -26.71 14.97
CA VAL A 160 -19.15 -26.90 13.52
C VAL A 160 -19.92 -25.79 12.81
N MET A 161 -19.33 -25.22 11.75
CA MET A 161 -19.96 -24.24 10.87
C MET A 161 -20.32 -24.91 9.55
N VAL A 162 -21.62 -25.08 9.29
CA VAL A 162 -22.14 -25.65 8.05
C VAL A 162 -22.42 -24.52 7.08
N GLY A 163 -21.47 -24.26 6.18
CA GLY A 163 -21.53 -23.15 5.24
C GLY A 163 -21.00 -21.83 5.79
N ASN A 164 -20.62 -20.97 4.85
CA ASN A 164 -20.19 -19.59 5.10
C ASN A 164 -20.80 -18.71 4.00
N GLU A 165 -21.71 -17.81 4.38
CA GLU A 165 -22.38 -16.90 3.46
C GLU A 165 -23.12 -17.59 2.31
N VAL A 166 -23.61 -18.81 2.53
CA VAL A 166 -24.25 -19.66 1.51
C VAL A 166 -25.50 -18.98 0.95
N ILE A 167 -26.30 -18.38 1.82
CA ILE A 167 -27.53 -17.68 1.44
C ILE A 167 -27.19 -16.32 0.80
N LEU A 168 -26.20 -15.60 1.34
CA LEU A 168 -25.71 -14.36 0.71
C LEU A 168 -25.23 -14.60 -0.72
N ARG A 169 -24.40 -15.62 -0.92
CA ARG A 169 -23.86 -16.01 -2.24
C ARG A 169 -24.89 -16.67 -3.15
N ARG A 170 -26.04 -17.05 -2.60
CA ARG A 170 -27.14 -17.74 -3.31
C ARG A 170 -26.72 -19.11 -3.86
N ASP A 171 -25.81 -19.77 -3.17
CA ASP A 171 -25.34 -21.11 -3.55
C ASP A 171 -26.42 -22.17 -3.29
N LEU A 172 -27.14 -22.04 -2.18
CA LEU A 172 -28.25 -22.91 -1.78
C LEU A 172 -29.45 -22.08 -1.30
N THR A 173 -30.63 -22.68 -1.34
CA THR A 173 -31.83 -22.12 -0.72
C THR A 173 -31.83 -22.34 0.80
N VAL A 174 -32.62 -21.53 1.53
CA VAL A 174 -32.76 -21.67 3.00
C VAL A 174 -33.22 -23.07 3.42
N PRO A 175 -34.21 -23.72 2.78
CA PRO A 175 -34.58 -25.10 3.13
C PRO A 175 -33.46 -26.13 2.91
N GLU A 176 -32.68 -25.99 1.84
CA GLU A 176 -31.54 -26.89 1.55
C GLU A 176 -30.46 -26.75 2.63
N LEU A 177 -30.04 -25.52 2.96
CA LEU A 177 -29.06 -25.29 4.01
C LEU A 177 -29.55 -25.79 5.38
N ILE A 178 -30.85 -25.63 5.69
CA ILE A 178 -31.44 -26.17 6.92
C ILE A 178 -31.36 -27.71 6.95
N ALA A 179 -31.55 -28.38 5.80
CA ALA A 179 -31.43 -29.83 5.72
C ALA A 179 -29.99 -30.28 6.03
N ASP A 180 -28.99 -29.62 5.44
CA ASP A 180 -27.58 -29.89 5.70
C ASP A 180 -27.20 -29.66 7.17
N ILE A 181 -27.66 -28.55 7.76
CA ILE A 181 -27.44 -28.24 9.18
C ILE A 181 -28.03 -29.35 10.05
N ARG A 182 -29.26 -29.79 9.79
CA ARG A 182 -29.92 -30.85 10.57
C ARG A 182 -29.21 -32.20 10.42
N GLN A 183 -28.72 -32.50 9.21
CA GLN A 183 -27.95 -33.71 8.94
C GLN A 183 -26.65 -33.74 9.76
N VAL A 184 -25.89 -32.65 9.79
CA VAL A 184 -24.66 -32.57 10.58
C VAL A 184 -24.97 -32.63 12.07
N LYS A 185 -25.98 -31.89 12.53
CA LYS A 185 -26.40 -31.85 13.94
C LYS A 185 -26.74 -33.23 14.51
N SER A 186 -27.34 -34.11 13.72
CA SER A 186 -27.69 -35.46 14.19
C SER A 186 -26.47 -36.39 14.31
N GLN A 187 -25.30 -35.98 13.80
CA GLN A 187 -24.10 -36.82 13.70
C GLN A 187 -22.90 -36.30 14.49
N VAL A 188 -22.97 -35.10 15.07
CA VAL A 188 -21.88 -34.51 15.87
C VAL A 188 -22.27 -34.28 17.32
N HIS A 189 -21.29 -34.27 18.22
CA HIS A 189 -21.49 -34.04 19.66
C HIS A 189 -21.30 -32.58 20.10
N VAL A 190 -21.02 -31.68 19.15
CA VAL A 190 -20.75 -30.26 19.39
C VAL A 190 -21.84 -29.38 18.76
N PRO A 191 -22.05 -28.15 19.27
CA PRO A 191 -23.00 -27.21 18.67
C PRO A 191 -22.70 -26.92 17.19
N VAL A 192 -23.76 -26.77 16.40
CA VAL A 192 -23.68 -26.50 14.96
C VAL A 192 -24.38 -25.17 14.63
N SER A 193 -23.73 -24.38 13.78
CA SER A 193 -24.24 -23.14 13.23
C SER A 193 -24.00 -23.08 11.73
N THR A 194 -24.55 -22.06 11.07
CA THR A 194 -24.04 -21.52 9.81
C THR A 194 -23.64 -20.06 10.03
N ALA A 195 -22.85 -19.47 9.14
CA ALA A 195 -22.40 -18.09 9.26
C ALA A 195 -22.92 -17.24 8.11
N GLU A 196 -23.59 -16.14 8.45
CA GLU A 196 -24.24 -15.25 7.49
C GLU A 196 -24.17 -13.79 7.96
N PRO A 197 -24.27 -12.79 7.06
CA PRO A 197 -24.41 -11.39 7.44
C PRO A 197 -25.68 -11.10 8.24
N TRP A 198 -25.67 -10.03 9.02
CA TRP A 198 -26.78 -9.64 9.91
C TRP A 198 -28.13 -9.57 9.18
N HIS A 199 -28.18 -9.02 7.96
CA HIS A 199 -29.42 -8.85 7.21
C HIS A 199 -30.04 -10.19 6.80
N VAL A 200 -29.22 -11.21 6.48
CA VAL A 200 -29.70 -12.56 6.14
C VAL A 200 -30.42 -13.17 7.33
N TRP A 201 -29.85 -13.04 8.54
CA TRP A 201 -30.51 -13.51 9.76
C TRP A 201 -31.87 -12.83 9.97
N LEU A 202 -31.95 -11.51 9.83
CA LEU A 202 -33.21 -10.76 9.99
C LEU A 202 -34.28 -11.18 8.96
N HIS A 203 -33.87 -11.43 7.71
CA HIS A 203 -34.78 -11.85 6.63
C HIS A 203 -35.21 -13.32 6.71
N HIS A 204 -34.36 -14.19 7.27
CA HIS A 204 -34.59 -15.64 7.30
C HIS A 204 -34.59 -16.19 8.74
N PRO A 205 -35.55 -15.81 9.59
CA PRO A 205 -35.62 -16.25 10.99
C PRO A 205 -35.80 -17.76 11.15
N SER A 206 -36.28 -18.45 10.12
CA SER A 206 -36.34 -19.92 10.09
C SER A 206 -34.95 -20.56 10.18
N LEU A 207 -33.91 -19.91 9.65
CA LEU A 207 -32.52 -20.37 9.76
C LEU A 207 -32.05 -20.34 11.23
N ALA A 208 -32.34 -19.24 11.93
CA ALA A 208 -32.01 -19.06 13.35
C ALA A 208 -32.65 -20.12 14.26
N ALA A 209 -33.84 -20.63 13.88
CA ALA A 209 -34.52 -21.70 14.62
C ALA A 209 -33.83 -23.07 14.47
N ASN A 210 -32.99 -23.28 13.47
CA ASN A 210 -32.38 -24.59 13.15
C ASN A 210 -30.91 -24.73 13.55
N VAL A 211 -30.21 -23.62 13.77
CA VAL A 211 -28.86 -23.58 14.33
C VAL A 211 -28.88 -23.63 15.86
N ASP A 212 -27.79 -24.03 16.53
CA ASP A 212 -27.70 -23.98 18.00
C ASP A 212 -27.44 -22.56 18.51
N PHE A 213 -26.66 -21.79 17.77
CA PHE A 213 -26.36 -20.37 18.01
C PHE A 213 -26.31 -19.64 16.67
N ILE A 214 -26.45 -18.31 16.68
CA ILE A 214 -26.31 -17.48 15.48
C ILE A 214 -24.82 -17.14 15.32
N THR A 215 -24.31 -17.29 14.11
CA THR A 215 -22.98 -16.78 13.75
C THR A 215 -23.13 -15.67 12.73
N VAL A 216 -22.85 -14.43 13.14
CA VAL A 216 -23.07 -13.23 12.32
C VAL A 216 -21.76 -12.65 11.80
N HIS A 217 -21.73 -12.23 10.53
CA HIS A 217 -20.67 -11.39 10.00
C HIS A 217 -21.03 -9.91 10.13
N LEU A 218 -20.11 -9.14 10.71
CA LEU A 218 -20.25 -7.70 10.96
C LEU A 218 -19.02 -6.99 10.37
N LEU A 219 -19.14 -6.56 9.12
CA LEU A 219 -18.05 -6.00 8.33
C LEU A 219 -18.46 -4.62 7.77
N PRO A 220 -18.46 -3.55 8.61
CA PRO A 220 -18.98 -2.22 8.21
C PRO A 220 -18.31 -1.65 6.96
N TYR A 221 -17.06 -2.06 6.67
CA TYR A 221 -16.35 -1.72 5.45
C TYR A 221 -17.14 -2.07 4.17
N TRP A 222 -17.71 -3.27 4.09
CA TRP A 222 -18.48 -3.71 2.92
C TRP A 222 -19.81 -2.97 2.78
N GLU A 223 -20.31 -2.40 3.89
CA GLU A 223 -21.51 -1.56 3.93
C GLU A 223 -21.21 -0.08 3.61
N GLY A 224 -19.95 0.26 3.39
CA GLY A 224 -19.50 1.63 3.08
C GLY A 224 -19.59 2.60 4.25
N VAL A 225 -19.66 2.07 5.48
CA VAL A 225 -19.70 2.85 6.72
C VAL A 225 -18.33 3.51 6.93
N PRO A 226 -18.26 4.82 7.23
CA PRO A 226 -16.99 5.47 7.52
C PRO A 226 -16.38 4.92 8.82
N GLU A 227 -15.05 4.86 8.87
CA GLU A 227 -14.28 4.27 9.99
C GLU A 227 -14.75 4.78 11.37
N LYS A 228 -14.89 6.10 11.52
CA LYS A 228 -15.34 6.75 12.77
C LYS A 228 -16.68 6.25 13.33
N ASP A 229 -17.57 5.72 12.48
CA ASP A 229 -18.91 5.26 12.85
C ASP A 229 -19.00 3.73 12.91
N ALA A 230 -17.93 3.02 12.52
CA ALA A 230 -17.94 1.58 12.30
C ALA A 230 -18.19 0.76 13.58
N ILE A 231 -17.65 1.18 14.72
CA ILE A 231 -17.89 0.50 16.01
C ILE A 231 -19.35 0.67 16.44
N ALA A 232 -19.92 1.86 16.26
CA ALA A 232 -21.32 2.12 16.57
C ALA A 232 -22.25 1.30 15.67
N ASP A 233 -21.91 1.13 14.39
CA ASP A 233 -22.64 0.26 13.47
C ASP A 233 -22.62 -1.20 13.95
N VAL A 234 -21.46 -1.75 14.30
CA VAL A 234 -21.34 -3.11 14.87
C VAL A 234 -22.25 -3.30 16.08
N GLN A 235 -22.24 -2.36 17.04
CA GLN A 235 -23.10 -2.41 18.22
C GLN A 235 -24.59 -2.33 17.83
N HIS A 236 -24.94 -1.48 16.88
CA HIS A 236 -26.31 -1.33 16.39
C HIS A 236 -26.82 -2.63 15.76
N ARG A 237 -26.05 -3.25 14.85
CA ARG A 237 -26.41 -4.53 14.22
C ARG A 237 -26.56 -5.65 15.24
N LEU A 238 -25.67 -5.72 16.23
CA LEU A 238 -25.78 -6.69 17.33
C LEU A 238 -27.07 -6.49 18.14
N ALA A 239 -27.41 -5.25 18.48
CA ALA A 239 -28.64 -4.94 19.20
C ALA A 239 -29.89 -5.37 18.41
N GLN A 240 -29.92 -5.11 17.09
CA GLN A 240 -31.01 -5.56 16.21
C GLN A 240 -31.19 -7.09 16.24
N LEU A 241 -30.08 -7.84 16.23
CA LEU A 241 -30.14 -9.30 16.29
C LEU A 241 -30.58 -9.81 17.66
N HIS A 242 -30.11 -9.20 18.75
CA HIS A 242 -30.56 -9.55 20.09
C HIS A 242 -32.06 -9.29 20.30
N GLU A 243 -32.57 -8.18 19.77
CA GLU A 243 -34.01 -7.87 19.80
C GLU A 243 -34.81 -8.87 18.97
N ARG A 244 -34.33 -9.22 17.77
CA ARG A 244 -35.03 -10.15 16.88
C ARG A 244 -35.03 -11.59 17.38
N PHE A 245 -33.97 -12.01 18.05
CA PHE A 245 -33.72 -13.38 18.51
C PHE A 245 -33.44 -13.45 20.02
N PRO A 246 -34.42 -13.10 20.86
CA PRO A 246 -34.22 -13.04 22.31
C PRO A 246 -33.81 -14.42 22.87
N GLY A 247 -32.77 -14.43 23.70
CA GLY A 247 -32.23 -15.64 24.34
C GLY A 247 -31.38 -16.54 23.43
N LYS A 248 -31.28 -16.26 22.13
CA LYS A 248 -30.37 -17.00 21.24
C LYS A 248 -28.94 -16.52 21.45
N LYS A 249 -27.99 -17.45 21.65
CA LYS A 249 -26.57 -17.09 21.68
C LYS A 249 -26.15 -16.55 20.31
N ILE A 250 -25.41 -15.44 20.31
CA ILE A 250 -24.84 -14.83 19.11
C ILE A 250 -23.31 -14.87 19.23
N VAL A 251 -22.66 -15.30 18.16
CA VAL A 251 -21.20 -15.27 17.98
C VAL A 251 -20.93 -14.43 16.74
N ILE A 252 -19.95 -13.53 16.83
CA ILE A 252 -19.51 -12.74 15.68
C ILE A 252 -18.52 -13.61 14.89
N GLY A 253 -18.99 -14.21 13.80
CA GLY A 253 -18.18 -15.10 12.97
C GLY A 253 -17.05 -14.39 12.26
N GLU A 254 -17.27 -13.12 11.89
CA GLU A 254 -16.29 -12.27 11.22
C GLU A 254 -16.52 -10.82 11.61
N VAL A 255 -15.44 -10.15 11.97
CA VAL A 255 -15.38 -8.71 12.23
C VAL A 255 -13.98 -8.22 11.92
N GLY A 256 -13.87 -7.12 11.19
CA GLY A 256 -12.58 -6.67 10.70
C GLY A 256 -12.65 -5.39 9.90
N TRP A 257 -11.48 -4.95 9.47
CA TRP A 257 -11.30 -3.84 8.55
C TRP A 257 -10.05 -4.10 7.69
N PRO A 258 -10.05 -3.82 6.38
CA PRO A 258 -8.88 -4.08 5.53
C PRO A 258 -7.81 -2.98 5.68
N SER A 259 -6.53 -3.37 5.64
CA SER A 259 -5.41 -2.41 5.76
C SER A 259 -5.05 -1.70 4.45
N ASN A 260 -5.59 -2.17 3.32
CA ASN A 260 -5.36 -1.61 1.98
C ASN A 260 -6.50 -2.10 1.05
N GLY A 261 -6.68 -1.46 -0.09
CA GLY A 261 -7.71 -1.80 -1.06
C GLY A 261 -8.46 -0.59 -1.59
N ILE A 262 -9.52 -0.85 -2.36
CA ILE A 262 -10.36 0.19 -2.97
C ILE A 262 -11.44 0.60 -1.98
N ASP A 263 -11.51 1.89 -1.69
CA ASP A 263 -12.55 2.51 -0.88
C ASP A 263 -13.98 2.14 -1.32
N ILE A 264 -14.86 1.88 -0.35
CA ILE A 264 -16.27 1.57 -0.58
C ILE A 264 -17.12 2.65 0.08
N GLY A 265 -17.86 3.43 -0.71
CA GLY A 265 -18.64 4.54 -0.18
C GLY A 265 -17.78 5.49 0.65
N ALA A 266 -18.05 5.60 1.96
CA ALA A 266 -17.27 6.40 2.91
C ALA A 266 -16.23 5.57 3.70
N ALA A 267 -16.20 4.25 3.54
CA ALA A 267 -15.18 3.39 4.13
C ALA A 267 -13.85 3.58 3.40
N ARG A 268 -12.77 3.76 4.17
CA ARG A 268 -11.40 3.97 3.69
C ARG A 268 -10.48 2.87 4.19
N ALA A 269 -9.86 2.12 3.29
CA ALA A 269 -8.92 1.06 3.65
C ALA A 269 -7.54 1.67 3.94
N SER A 270 -7.00 1.43 5.14
CA SER A 270 -5.68 1.89 5.53
C SER A 270 -5.17 1.13 6.75
N THR A 271 -3.86 1.08 6.95
CA THR A 271 -3.24 0.40 8.09
C THR A 271 -3.66 1.05 9.41
N VAL A 272 -3.72 2.37 9.45
CA VAL A 272 -4.19 3.13 10.61
C VAL A 272 -5.67 2.84 10.91
N ASN A 273 -6.53 2.82 9.90
CA ASN A 273 -7.97 2.57 10.10
C ASN A 273 -8.22 1.14 10.54
N GLN A 274 -7.48 0.17 9.99
CA GLN A 274 -7.53 -1.20 10.49
C GLN A 274 -7.12 -1.28 11.96
N ALA A 275 -6.00 -0.67 12.33
CA ALA A 275 -5.53 -0.71 13.71
C ALA A 275 -6.51 -0.03 14.68
N ARG A 276 -7.09 1.10 14.28
CA ARG A 276 -8.10 1.83 15.07
C ARG A 276 -9.35 0.99 15.28
N PHE A 277 -9.98 0.55 14.20
CA PHE A 277 -11.17 -0.30 14.25
C PHE A 277 -10.93 -1.55 15.11
N MET A 278 -9.81 -2.25 14.88
CA MET A 278 -9.55 -3.50 15.61
C MET A 278 -9.30 -3.28 17.10
N ARG A 279 -8.49 -2.28 17.50
CA ARG A 279 -8.23 -2.01 18.91
C ARG A 279 -9.49 -1.52 19.63
N ASP A 280 -10.29 -0.66 19.00
CA ASP A 280 -11.55 -0.18 19.56
C ASP A 280 -12.56 -1.33 19.69
N PHE A 281 -12.65 -2.19 18.68
CA PHE A 281 -13.49 -3.39 18.72
C PHE A 281 -13.02 -4.38 19.81
N PHE A 282 -11.72 -4.61 19.99
CA PHE A 282 -11.22 -5.50 21.03
C PHE A 282 -11.51 -4.98 22.43
N ASN A 283 -11.36 -3.68 22.66
CA ASN A 283 -11.74 -3.04 23.92
C ASN A 283 -13.25 -3.17 24.18
N LEU A 284 -14.08 -2.94 23.17
CA LEU A 284 -15.52 -3.16 23.23
C LEU A 284 -15.86 -4.61 23.55
N ALA A 285 -15.28 -5.55 22.81
CA ALA A 285 -15.54 -6.97 22.94
C ALA A 285 -15.14 -7.51 24.32
N GLN A 286 -14.03 -7.02 24.88
CA GLN A 286 -13.62 -7.34 26.24
C GLN A 286 -14.60 -6.77 27.27
N ALA A 287 -15.03 -5.51 27.12
CA ALA A 287 -15.97 -4.87 28.04
C ALA A 287 -17.36 -5.53 28.05
N GLN A 288 -17.79 -6.07 26.90
CA GLN A 288 -19.11 -6.69 26.72
C GLN A 288 -19.06 -8.23 26.69
N HIS A 289 -17.89 -8.83 26.91
CA HIS A 289 -17.68 -10.29 26.84
C HIS A 289 -18.21 -10.92 25.54
N LEU A 290 -17.96 -10.28 24.40
CA LEU A 290 -18.42 -10.75 23.10
C LEU A 290 -17.59 -11.94 22.62
N ASN A 291 -18.27 -12.94 22.04
CA ASN A 291 -17.60 -14.05 21.35
C ASN A 291 -17.41 -13.66 19.88
N TYR A 292 -16.17 -13.63 19.40
CA TYR A 292 -15.88 -13.20 18.04
C TYR A 292 -14.69 -13.91 17.41
N PHE A 293 -14.63 -13.90 16.08
CA PHE A 293 -13.42 -14.16 15.30
C PHE A 293 -13.09 -12.93 14.44
N MET A 294 -11.88 -12.41 14.61
CA MET A 294 -11.37 -11.36 13.75
C MET A 294 -11.13 -11.92 12.34
N MET A 295 -11.60 -11.20 11.32
CA MET A 295 -11.25 -11.38 9.91
C MET A 295 -10.04 -10.50 9.59
N GLU A 296 -8.82 -11.03 9.42
CA GLU A 296 -8.39 -12.41 9.66
C GLU A 296 -6.96 -12.51 10.22
N ALA A 297 -6.45 -13.72 10.46
CA ALA A 297 -5.07 -13.91 10.89
C ALA A 297 -4.07 -13.37 9.85
N PHE A 298 -4.14 -13.85 8.60
CA PHE A 298 -3.13 -13.58 7.57
C PHE A 298 -3.76 -12.94 6.34
N ASP A 299 -3.02 -12.04 5.69
CA ASP A 299 -3.41 -11.55 4.37
C ASP A 299 -3.50 -12.68 3.34
N GLN A 300 -4.55 -12.59 2.51
CA GLN A 300 -4.90 -13.61 1.53
C GLN A 300 -5.04 -13.01 0.12
N PRO A 301 -3.93 -12.68 -0.56
CA PRO A 301 -3.95 -12.01 -1.86
C PRO A 301 -4.76 -12.73 -2.94
N TRP A 302 -4.92 -14.06 -2.84
CA TRP A 302 -5.72 -14.86 -3.77
C TRP A 302 -7.20 -14.44 -3.81
N LYS A 303 -7.72 -13.85 -2.73
CA LYS A 303 -9.09 -13.31 -2.67
C LYS A 303 -9.30 -12.10 -3.59
N SER A 304 -8.24 -11.34 -3.86
CA SER A 304 -8.31 -10.13 -4.69
C SER A 304 -8.76 -10.37 -6.13
N SER A 305 -8.81 -11.63 -6.59
CA SER A 305 -9.31 -11.99 -7.91
C SER A 305 -10.84 -11.91 -8.04
N PHE A 306 -11.58 -11.97 -6.93
CA PHE A 306 -13.06 -11.92 -6.93
C PHE A 306 -13.63 -10.99 -5.85
N GLU A 307 -12.94 -10.77 -4.73
CA GLU A 307 -13.27 -9.75 -3.74
C GLU A 307 -12.56 -8.44 -4.11
N VAL A 308 -13.30 -7.53 -4.75
CA VAL A 308 -12.82 -6.23 -5.26
C VAL A 308 -11.82 -5.57 -4.30
N GLY A 309 -10.57 -5.43 -4.74
CA GLY A 309 -9.50 -4.60 -4.17
C GLY A 309 -9.01 -4.94 -2.76
N ALA A 310 -9.91 -4.98 -1.78
CA ALA A 310 -9.61 -5.09 -0.35
C ALA A 310 -9.53 -6.53 0.17
N GLY A 311 -10.07 -7.51 -0.57
CA GLY A 311 -10.15 -8.92 -0.12
C GLY A 311 -8.81 -9.52 0.31
N GLY A 312 -7.70 -9.04 -0.24
CA GLY A 312 -6.36 -9.51 0.10
C GLY A 312 -5.75 -8.97 1.39
N TYR A 313 -6.36 -7.98 2.06
CA TYR A 313 -5.68 -7.15 3.07
C TYR A 313 -6.31 -7.15 4.47
N TRP A 314 -7.11 -8.17 4.80
CA TRP A 314 -7.80 -8.29 6.08
C TRP A 314 -6.93 -8.82 7.22
N GLY A 315 -5.76 -9.37 6.94
CA GLY A 315 -4.88 -9.97 7.93
C GLY A 315 -4.38 -8.97 8.97
N MET A 316 -4.31 -9.39 10.24
CA MET A 316 -3.47 -8.72 11.24
C MET A 316 -1.98 -8.94 10.96
N TYR A 317 -1.66 -10.09 10.36
CA TYR A 317 -0.35 -10.42 9.83
C TYR A 317 -0.35 -10.28 8.30
N SER A 318 0.76 -9.80 7.74
CA SER A 318 0.98 -9.76 6.30
C SER A 318 1.12 -11.17 5.71
N LEU A 319 1.17 -11.27 4.38
CA LEU A 319 1.48 -12.52 3.68
C LEU A 319 2.82 -13.12 4.12
N GLY A 320 3.75 -12.28 4.57
CA GLY A 320 5.05 -12.69 5.13
C GLY A 320 5.01 -13.09 6.61
N ARG A 321 3.83 -13.19 7.23
CA ARG A 321 3.62 -13.50 8.66
C ARG A 321 4.21 -12.44 9.60
N HIS A 322 4.38 -11.21 9.11
CA HIS A 322 4.78 -10.08 9.93
C HIS A 322 3.55 -9.31 10.42
N MET A 323 3.50 -9.03 11.71
CA MET A 323 2.43 -8.22 12.30
C MET A 323 2.45 -6.81 11.69
N LYS A 324 1.31 -6.36 11.16
CA LYS A 324 1.21 -5.07 10.45
C LYS A 324 1.30 -3.86 11.39
N TRP A 325 0.68 -3.97 12.55
CA TRP A 325 0.61 -2.91 13.56
C TRP A 325 0.61 -3.53 14.97
N SER A 326 1.16 -2.79 15.94
CA SER A 326 1.19 -3.23 17.35
C SER A 326 -0.19 -3.09 17.99
N LEU A 327 -0.54 -3.89 19.00
CA LEU A 327 -1.76 -3.69 19.79
C LEU A 327 -1.69 -2.46 20.71
N THR A 328 -0.49 -1.92 20.92
CA THR A 328 -0.23 -0.78 21.80
C THR A 328 0.69 0.24 21.13
N GLY A 329 0.64 1.50 21.58
CA GLY A 329 1.48 2.58 21.07
C GLY A 329 1.05 3.09 19.69
N SER A 330 1.96 3.83 19.05
CA SER A 330 1.70 4.49 17.78
C SER A 330 1.57 3.52 16.60
N VAL A 331 0.76 3.90 15.62
CA VAL A 331 0.60 3.19 14.35
C VAL A 331 1.10 4.09 13.22
N ASN A 332 1.94 3.55 12.34
CA ASN A 332 2.35 4.25 11.12
C ASN A 332 1.56 3.67 9.97
N GLU A 333 1.04 4.54 9.10
CA GLU A 333 0.41 4.10 7.85
C GLU A 333 1.42 3.36 6.97
N ASN A 334 2.62 3.93 6.88
CA ASN A 334 3.72 3.37 6.15
C ASN A 334 4.90 3.15 7.09
N ARG A 335 5.39 1.92 7.26
CA ARG A 335 6.51 1.66 8.18
C ARG A 335 7.86 2.05 7.57
N ASP A 336 7.98 1.94 6.25
CA ASP A 336 9.24 2.05 5.53
C ASP A 336 9.43 3.41 4.84
N TRP A 337 8.55 4.39 5.09
CA TRP A 337 8.60 5.71 4.46
C TRP A 337 9.97 6.39 4.58
N MET A 338 10.68 6.18 5.70
CA MET A 338 12.01 6.77 5.93
C MET A 338 13.03 6.28 4.91
N ILE A 339 12.92 5.02 4.45
CA ILE A 339 13.78 4.44 3.43
C ILE A 339 13.51 5.12 2.09
N TYR A 340 12.24 5.25 1.70
CA TYR A 340 11.85 5.90 0.45
C TYR A 340 12.19 7.40 0.44
N ALA A 341 11.90 8.11 1.53
CA ALA A 341 12.23 9.52 1.70
C ALA A 341 13.74 9.75 1.68
N GLY A 342 14.50 8.93 2.40
CA GLY A 342 15.97 9.01 2.42
C GLY A 342 16.60 8.68 1.08
N ALA A 343 16.11 7.65 0.39
CA ALA A 343 16.57 7.29 -0.95
C ALA A 343 16.25 8.38 -1.98
N SER A 344 15.04 8.94 -1.95
CA SER A 344 14.65 10.07 -2.79
C SER A 344 15.56 11.28 -2.57
N ALA A 345 15.72 11.69 -1.30
CA ALA A 345 16.53 12.84 -0.92
C ALA A 345 18.02 12.66 -1.30
N LEU A 346 18.56 11.46 -1.13
CA LEU A 346 19.95 11.16 -1.47
C LEU A 346 20.18 11.17 -2.99
N LEU A 347 19.34 10.46 -3.75
CA LEU A 347 19.46 10.36 -5.19
C LEU A 347 19.18 11.69 -5.87
N GLY A 348 18.16 12.42 -5.40
CA GLY A 348 17.84 13.78 -5.83
C GLY A 348 19.02 14.72 -5.60
N ALA A 349 19.55 14.80 -4.39
CA ALA A 349 20.69 15.65 -4.07
C ALA A 349 21.93 15.30 -4.91
N LEU A 350 22.21 14.01 -5.11
CA LEU A 350 23.34 13.58 -5.94
C LEU A 350 23.18 14.00 -7.40
N MET A 351 21.97 13.82 -7.96
CA MET A 351 21.66 14.22 -9.33
C MET A 351 21.73 15.75 -9.51
N VAL A 352 21.18 16.50 -8.56
CA VAL A 352 21.26 17.96 -8.53
C VAL A 352 22.72 18.41 -8.48
N MET A 353 23.53 17.81 -7.61
CA MET A 353 24.95 18.11 -7.50
C MET A 353 25.73 17.74 -8.75
N LEU A 354 25.44 16.60 -9.38
CA LEU A 354 26.09 16.17 -10.61
C LEU A 354 25.91 17.22 -11.72
N LEU A 355 24.69 17.75 -11.88
CA LEU A 355 24.37 18.72 -12.93
C LEU A 355 24.83 20.15 -12.57
N LEU A 356 24.56 20.62 -11.35
CA LEU A 356 25.00 21.94 -10.90
C LEU A 356 26.53 22.04 -10.77
N SER A 357 27.25 20.93 -10.57
CA SER A 357 28.73 20.94 -10.57
C SER A 357 29.33 21.20 -11.96
N ARG A 358 28.56 20.98 -13.03
CA ARG A 358 28.94 21.35 -14.40
C ARG A 358 28.71 22.83 -14.68
N ARG A 359 27.79 23.47 -13.96
CA ARG A 359 27.42 24.89 -14.10
C ARG A 359 27.44 25.65 -12.77
N PRO A 360 28.64 25.77 -12.13
CA PRO A 360 28.75 26.49 -10.87
C PRO A 360 28.44 27.99 -11.01
N ASP A 361 28.46 28.52 -12.23
CA ASP A 361 28.15 29.91 -12.61
C ASP A 361 26.68 30.31 -12.44
N LEU A 362 25.75 29.34 -12.38
CA LEU A 362 24.32 29.58 -12.21
C LEU A 362 24.02 30.40 -10.96
N ARG A 363 23.06 31.33 -11.08
CA ARG A 363 22.59 32.14 -9.94
C ARG A 363 21.87 31.23 -8.92
N LEU A 364 21.95 31.60 -7.64
CA LEU A 364 21.33 30.82 -6.55
C LEU A 364 19.83 30.56 -6.75
N PRO A 365 18.99 31.51 -7.20
CA PRO A 365 17.57 31.23 -7.45
C PRO A 365 17.35 30.11 -8.48
N GLY A 366 18.15 30.06 -9.55
CA GLY A 366 18.09 28.98 -10.53
C GLY A 366 18.52 27.64 -9.95
N LYS A 367 19.58 27.62 -9.13
CA LYS A 367 20.03 26.42 -8.42
C LYS A 367 18.94 25.88 -7.48
N LEU A 368 18.26 26.76 -6.74
CA LEU A 368 17.18 26.39 -5.84
C LEU A 368 15.96 25.87 -6.60
N LEU A 369 15.53 26.55 -7.66
CA LEU A 369 14.43 26.10 -8.51
C LEU A 369 14.71 24.70 -9.08
N PHE A 370 15.90 24.49 -9.64
CA PHE A 370 16.32 23.20 -10.17
C PHE A 370 16.30 22.10 -9.08
N ALA A 371 16.86 22.41 -7.91
CA ALA A 371 16.91 21.46 -6.79
C ALA A 371 15.51 21.05 -6.32
N VAL A 372 14.58 22.01 -6.19
CA VAL A 372 13.19 21.73 -5.80
C VAL A 372 12.46 20.87 -6.84
N LEU A 373 12.61 21.16 -8.13
CA LEU A 373 11.99 20.37 -9.19
C LEU A 373 12.54 18.93 -9.20
N ALA A 374 13.86 18.78 -9.16
CA ALA A 374 14.51 17.46 -9.13
C ALA A 374 14.10 16.62 -7.91
N GLU A 375 14.05 17.23 -6.72
CA GLU A 375 13.58 16.56 -5.49
C GLU A 375 12.09 16.20 -5.55
N GLY A 376 11.26 17.08 -6.11
CA GLY A 376 9.83 16.79 -6.30
C GLY A 376 9.58 15.62 -7.24
N PHE A 377 10.34 15.55 -8.34
CA PHE A 377 10.32 14.42 -9.27
C PHE A 377 10.81 13.11 -8.63
N GLY A 378 11.92 13.16 -7.89
CA GLY A 378 12.40 12.01 -7.11
C GLY A 378 11.37 11.53 -6.10
N THR A 379 10.72 12.47 -5.40
CA THR A 379 9.68 12.18 -4.40
C THR A 379 8.47 11.50 -5.03
N ALA A 380 8.01 11.97 -6.20
CA ALA A 380 6.90 11.34 -6.92
C ALA A 380 7.22 9.89 -7.33
N LEU A 381 8.44 9.62 -7.79
CA LEU A 381 8.88 8.25 -8.11
C LEU A 381 8.96 7.39 -6.85
N ALA A 382 9.53 7.93 -5.77
CA ALA A 382 9.65 7.20 -4.51
C ALA A 382 8.28 6.85 -3.94
N ALA A 383 7.31 7.77 -3.99
CA ALA A 383 5.94 7.51 -3.58
C ALA A 383 5.27 6.43 -4.44
N LEU A 384 5.47 6.44 -5.76
CA LEU A 384 4.98 5.39 -6.66
C LEU A 384 5.55 4.02 -6.29
N LEU A 385 6.88 3.94 -6.07
CA LEU A 385 7.56 2.70 -5.70
C LEU A 385 7.15 2.19 -4.32
N MET A 386 6.83 3.10 -3.39
CA MET A 386 6.32 2.77 -2.06
C MET A 386 4.92 2.12 -2.16
N THR A 387 3.99 2.75 -2.87
CA THR A 387 2.64 2.18 -3.12
C THR A 387 2.71 0.83 -3.83
N MET A 388 3.63 0.65 -4.78
CA MET A 388 3.89 -0.65 -5.39
C MET A 388 4.35 -1.71 -4.38
N GLY A 389 5.23 -1.33 -3.45
CA GLY A 389 5.77 -2.23 -2.43
C GLY A 389 4.73 -2.72 -1.42
N GLU A 390 3.70 -1.92 -1.16
CA GLU A 390 2.59 -2.28 -0.26
C GLU A 390 1.49 -3.12 -0.91
N THR A 391 1.52 -3.24 -2.24
CA THR A 391 0.49 -3.96 -2.99
C THR A 391 0.94 -5.38 -3.29
N TYR A 392 0.09 -6.37 -3.02
CA TYR A 392 0.32 -7.74 -3.46
C TYR A 392 0.07 -7.89 -4.96
N LEU A 393 1.08 -7.53 -5.76
CA LEU A 393 1.01 -7.59 -7.21
C LEU A 393 1.09 -9.03 -7.72
N SER A 394 0.18 -9.38 -8.63
CA SER A 394 0.32 -10.58 -9.45
C SER A 394 1.54 -10.45 -10.37
N TRP A 395 1.97 -11.54 -11.02
CA TRP A 395 3.07 -11.48 -11.99
C TRP A 395 2.78 -10.51 -13.14
N SER A 396 1.56 -10.55 -13.69
CA SER A 396 1.14 -9.65 -14.78
C SER A 396 1.05 -8.20 -14.31
N ALA A 397 0.50 -7.96 -13.12
CA ALA A 397 0.46 -6.63 -12.54
C ALA A 397 1.87 -6.10 -12.29
N SER A 398 2.77 -6.92 -11.73
CA SER A 398 4.18 -6.56 -11.51
C SER A 398 4.87 -6.16 -12.81
N PHE A 399 4.61 -6.86 -13.91
CA PHE A 399 5.16 -6.52 -15.23
C PHE A 399 4.63 -5.17 -15.74
N VAL A 400 3.32 -4.94 -15.67
CA VAL A 400 2.69 -3.67 -16.09
C VAL A 400 3.22 -2.51 -15.24
N TRP A 401 3.18 -2.66 -13.92
CA TRP A 401 3.69 -1.67 -12.98
C TRP A 401 5.18 -1.42 -13.15
N GLY A 402 5.98 -2.44 -13.43
CA GLY A 402 7.40 -2.28 -13.76
C GLY A 402 7.61 -1.44 -15.03
N GLY A 403 6.81 -1.68 -16.07
CA GLY A 403 6.80 -0.86 -17.28
C GLY A 403 6.40 0.60 -17.02
N LEU A 404 5.36 0.82 -16.19
CA LEU A 404 4.93 2.16 -15.78
C LEU A 404 5.99 2.88 -14.95
N ALA A 405 6.63 2.19 -14.00
CA ALA A 405 7.72 2.74 -13.20
C ALA A 405 8.95 3.08 -14.05
N LEU A 406 9.28 2.26 -15.05
CA LEU A 406 10.34 2.56 -16.01
C LEU A 406 9.99 3.78 -16.88
N GLY A 407 8.76 3.82 -17.41
CA GLY A 407 8.26 4.96 -18.18
C GLY A 407 8.27 6.25 -17.37
N GLN A 408 7.84 6.19 -16.10
CA GLN A 408 7.94 7.29 -15.16
C GLN A 408 9.41 7.71 -14.94
N GLY A 409 10.33 6.77 -14.75
CA GLY A 409 11.75 7.05 -14.64
C GLY A 409 12.32 7.80 -15.85
N LEU A 410 11.93 7.41 -17.08
CA LEU A 410 12.32 8.09 -18.31
C LEU A 410 11.73 9.50 -18.42
N LEU A 411 10.46 9.67 -18.06
CA LEU A 411 9.81 10.99 -18.00
C LEU A 411 10.51 11.90 -17.01
N LEU A 412 10.89 11.39 -15.83
CA LEU A 412 11.60 12.17 -14.83
C LEU A 412 13.01 12.56 -15.29
N PHE A 413 13.71 11.66 -16.00
CA PHE A 413 14.98 12.01 -16.62
C PHE A 413 14.84 13.17 -17.61
N LEU A 414 13.81 13.12 -18.48
CA LEU A 414 13.52 14.19 -19.44
C LEU A 414 13.14 15.49 -18.73
N LEU A 415 12.26 15.42 -17.72
CA LEU A 415 11.85 16.59 -16.94
C LEU A 415 13.03 17.23 -16.19
N VAL A 416 13.97 16.44 -15.68
CA VAL A 416 15.19 16.95 -15.05
C VAL A 416 16.08 17.63 -16.08
N ALA A 417 16.24 17.06 -17.28
CA ALA A 417 17.02 17.67 -18.36
C ALA A 417 16.40 19.00 -18.81
N ASP A 418 15.09 19.03 -19.06
CA ASP A 418 14.34 20.23 -19.44
C ASP A 418 14.36 21.29 -18.32
N SER A 419 14.23 20.87 -17.07
CA SER A 419 14.33 21.78 -15.91
C SER A 419 15.73 22.40 -15.81
N PHE A 420 16.76 21.63 -16.12
CA PHE A 420 18.13 22.13 -16.15
C PHE A 420 18.33 23.15 -17.27
N ASP A 421 17.85 22.86 -18.49
CA ASP A 421 17.96 23.76 -19.64
C ASP A 421 17.16 25.06 -19.44
N LEU A 422 15.96 24.96 -18.86
CA LEU A 422 15.16 26.11 -18.44
C LEU A 422 15.92 26.99 -17.45
N VAL A 423 16.50 26.37 -16.43
CA VAL A 423 17.27 27.09 -15.39
C VAL A 423 18.53 27.71 -15.98
N GLU A 424 19.19 27.02 -16.90
CA GLU A 424 20.33 27.55 -17.63
C GLU A 424 19.96 28.77 -18.46
N THR A 425 18.85 28.70 -19.19
CA THR A 425 18.37 29.77 -20.06
C THR A 425 17.97 31.02 -19.26
N LEU A 426 17.26 30.85 -18.15
CA LEU A 426 16.72 31.97 -17.36
C LEU A 426 17.73 32.54 -16.35
N PHE A 427 18.56 31.69 -15.74
CA PHE A 427 19.42 32.05 -14.61
C PHE A 427 20.92 31.86 -14.89
N GLY A 428 21.26 31.44 -16.11
CA GLY A 428 22.61 31.45 -16.64
C GLY A 428 23.22 32.84 -16.61
N ARG A 429 24.51 32.92 -16.26
CA ARG A 429 25.25 34.16 -16.48
C ARG A 429 25.57 34.21 -17.97
N VAL A 430 24.95 35.14 -18.69
CA VAL A 430 25.40 35.50 -20.04
C VAL A 430 26.77 36.17 -19.90
N THR A 431 27.84 35.37 -19.96
CA THR A 431 29.15 35.91 -20.30
C THR A 431 29.03 36.44 -21.71
N LYS A 432 29.05 37.78 -21.88
CA LYS A 432 29.30 38.38 -23.19
C LYS A 432 30.49 37.63 -23.79
N ARG A 433 30.31 37.00 -24.95
CA ARG A 433 31.42 36.35 -25.65
C ARG A 433 32.49 37.43 -25.84
N HIS A 434 33.56 37.37 -25.05
CA HIS A 434 34.67 38.29 -25.19
C HIS A 434 35.46 37.81 -26.40
N TYR A 435 35.22 38.46 -27.54
CA TYR A 435 36.08 38.28 -28.70
C TYR A 435 37.27 39.22 -28.54
N GLU A 436 38.45 38.66 -28.36
CA GLU A 436 39.70 39.40 -28.46
C GLU A 436 40.15 39.29 -29.92
N PRO A 437 40.13 40.38 -30.72
CA PRO A 437 40.51 40.32 -32.12
C PRO A 437 41.96 39.86 -32.23
N THR A 438 42.21 38.76 -32.94
CA THR A 438 43.58 38.36 -33.29
C THR A 438 44.11 39.34 -34.34
N PRO A 439 45.14 40.15 -34.05
CA PRO A 439 45.64 41.11 -35.02
C PRO A 439 46.23 40.37 -36.23
N ALA A 440 45.87 40.85 -37.43
CA ALA A 440 46.44 40.32 -38.67
C ALA A 440 47.92 40.73 -38.80
N PRO A 441 48.80 39.86 -39.33
CA PRO A 441 50.17 40.22 -39.66
C PRO A 441 50.23 41.47 -40.57
N ALA A 442 51.23 42.33 -40.34
CA ALA A 442 51.39 43.55 -41.12
C ALA A 442 51.49 43.25 -42.63
N GLY A 443 50.61 43.87 -43.42
CA GLY A 443 50.55 43.68 -44.88
C GLY A 443 49.67 42.52 -45.37
N MET A 444 49.00 41.77 -44.48
CA MET A 444 48.07 40.71 -44.87
C MET A 444 46.77 41.29 -45.45
N VAL A 445 46.41 40.90 -46.68
CA VAL A 445 45.11 41.19 -47.27
C VAL A 445 44.07 40.28 -46.63
N LEU A 446 43.20 40.85 -45.80
CA LEU A 446 42.13 40.10 -45.15
C LEU A 446 41.03 39.75 -46.17
N PRO A 447 40.58 38.48 -46.24
CA PRO A 447 39.49 38.10 -47.11
C PRO A 447 38.19 38.81 -46.66
N LYS A 448 37.41 39.29 -47.63
CA LYS A 448 36.05 39.77 -47.35
C LYS A 448 35.19 38.57 -46.97
N VAL A 449 34.55 38.64 -45.81
CA VAL A 449 33.59 37.63 -45.36
C VAL A 449 32.19 38.22 -45.51
N SER A 450 31.28 37.51 -46.18
CA SER A 450 29.86 37.87 -46.19
C SER A 450 29.20 37.27 -44.96
N LEU A 451 28.61 38.10 -44.11
CA LEU A 451 27.84 37.67 -42.94
C LEU A 451 26.36 37.75 -43.30
N HIS A 452 25.71 36.59 -43.38
CA HIS A 452 24.25 36.53 -43.58
C HIS A 452 23.61 36.42 -42.20
N LEU A 453 23.15 37.55 -41.69
CA LEU A 453 22.42 37.64 -40.43
C LEU A 453 20.92 37.51 -40.73
N PRO A 454 20.20 36.56 -40.11
CA PRO A 454 18.74 36.54 -40.18
C PRO A 454 18.21 37.73 -39.37
N ILE A 455 17.93 38.83 -40.07
CA ILE A 455 17.36 40.05 -39.49
C ILE A 455 15.84 40.02 -39.66
N CYS A 456 15.11 40.10 -38.55
CA CYS A 456 13.66 40.20 -38.55
C CYS A 456 13.27 41.53 -37.92
N ASN A 457 12.75 42.45 -38.73
CA ASN A 457 12.15 43.71 -38.29
C ASN A 457 13.08 44.76 -37.66
N GLU A 458 14.37 44.73 -38.00
CA GLU A 458 15.33 45.76 -37.57
C GLU A 458 15.35 46.96 -38.55
N PRO A 459 15.42 48.20 -38.05
CA PRO A 459 15.54 49.41 -38.86
C PRO A 459 16.73 49.34 -39.86
N PRO A 460 16.57 49.85 -41.09
CA PRO A 460 17.62 49.81 -42.12
C PRO A 460 18.95 50.47 -41.74
N HIS A 461 18.97 51.32 -40.72
CA HIS A 461 20.18 51.99 -40.24
C HIS A 461 20.99 51.17 -39.23
N MET A 462 20.49 50.02 -38.79
CA MET A 462 21.16 49.11 -37.84
C MET A 462 21.92 47.95 -38.52
N VAL A 463 21.84 47.82 -39.84
CA VAL A 463 22.42 46.69 -40.62
C VAL A 463 23.66 47.13 -41.38
#